data_AF-A0A1F7YH22-F1
#
_entry.id   AF-A0A1F7YH22-F1
#
_cell.length_a   1.000
_cell.length_b   1.000
_cell.length_c   1.000
_cell.angle_alpha   90.00
_cell.angle_beta   90.00
_cell.angle_gamma   90.00
#
_symmetry.space_group_name_H-M   'P 1'
#
loop_
_entity.id
_entity.type
_entity.pdbx_description
1 polymer ?
#
loop_
_entity_poly.entity_id
_entity_poly.type
_entity_poly.pdbx_seq_one_letter_code
_entity_poly.pdbx_strand_id
1 'polypeptide(L)'
;MKPKNLEDKLLYRFVKTAYIICFIGVSLVAVFLGWSAKPTPFIDSTKSTLACENGKQYRLDDAKIYLFSKTASLSNYEEVDARKLCAYGVLNDYSSEYQNLKTPQYKNYSINTVESINGSWFSVILWWVLGIGISYIVLNLLRETLNYILFGKKFDWLWLIIPFGLLAMVFSSDRDTEK
;
A
#
# COMPACT_ATOMS: atom_id res chain seq x y z
N MET A 1 29.66 26.46 -40.91
CA MET A 1 28.28 25.92 -40.96
C MET A 1 27.54 26.38 -39.71
N LYS A 2 26.55 27.26 -39.81
CA LYS A 2 25.70 27.63 -38.67
C LYS A 2 24.90 26.39 -38.24
N PRO A 3 24.82 26.05 -36.95
CA PRO A 3 23.92 24.99 -36.50
C PRO A 3 22.50 25.37 -36.94
N LYS A 4 21.87 24.53 -37.78
CA LYS A 4 20.47 24.70 -38.15
C LYS A 4 19.65 24.60 -36.87
N ASN A 5 18.93 25.66 -36.50
CA ASN A 5 18.00 25.66 -35.38
C ASN A 5 16.97 24.54 -35.57
N LEU A 6 17.07 23.48 -34.78
CA LEU A 6 16.13 22.36 -34.81
C LEU A 6 14.77 22.74 -34.22
N GLU A 7 14.73 23.80 -33.40
CA GLU A 7 13.52 24.28 -32.70
C GLU A 7 12.47 24.90 -33.64
N ASP A 8 12.85 25.24 -34.87
CA ASP A 8 11.94 25.77 -35.88
C ASP A 8 11.22 24.67 -36.67
N LYS A 9 11.61 23.39 -36.50
CA LYS A 9 10.91 22.28 -37.13
C LYS A 9 9.67 21.92 -36.33
N LEU A 10 8.50 22.03 -36.96
CA LEU A 10 7.19 21.70 -36.39
C LEU A 10 7.17 20.28 -35.78
N LEU A 11 7.82 19.32 -36.44
CA LEU A 11 7.98 17.94 -35.94
C LEU A 11 8.75 17.85 -34.62
N TYR A 12 9.77 18.67 -34.40
CA TYR A 12 10.53 18.66 -33.14
C TYR A 12 9.68 19.19 -31.98
N ARG A 13 8.87 20.22 -32.23
CA ARG A 13 7.90 20.74 -31.25
C ARG A 13 6.84 19.69 -30.92
N PHE A 14 6.34 18.96 -31.92
CA PHE A 14 5.38 17.89 -31.71
C PHE A 14 5.94 16.75 -30.85
N VAL A 15 7.15 16.26 -31.16
CA VAL A 15 7.82 15.22 -30.37
C VAL A 15 8.07 15.68 -28.93
N LYS A 16 8.47 16.93 -28.73
CA LYS A 16 8.67 17.51 -27.40
C LYS A 16 7.36 17.59 -26.60
N THR A 17 6.27 18.07 -27.22
CA THR A 17 4.96 18.15 -26.57
C THR A 17 4.40 16.77 -26.26
N ALA A 18 4.51 15.81 -27.19
CA ALA A 18 4.08 14.43 -26.99
C ALA A 18 4.84 13.76 -25.84
N TYR A 19 6.16 13.98 -25.75
CA TYR A 19 6.97 13.50 -24.63
C TYR A 19 6.45 14.03 -23.28
N ILE A 20 6.17 15.34 -23.18
CA ILE A 20 5.68 15.95 -21.93
C ILE A 20 4.33 15.35 -21.53
N ILE A 21 3.41 15.20 -22.49
CA ILE A 21 2.09 14.63 -22.23
C ILE A 21 2.21 13.18 -21.75
N CYS A 22 3.03 12.37 -22.42
CA CYS A 22 3.28 10.98 -22.02
C CYS A 22 3.93 10.90 -20.63
N PHE A 23 4.89 11.76 -20.33
CA PHE A 23 5.56 11.80 -19.04
C PHE A 23 4.60 12.14 -17.90
N ILE A 24 3.74 13.15 -18.09
CA ILE A 24 2.71 13.52 -17.12
C ILE A 24 1.71 12.36 -16.95
N GLY A 25 1.24 11.76 -18.04
CA GLY A 25 0.30 10.65 -18.01
C GLY A 25 0.84 9.46 -17.21
N VAL A 26 2.07 9.02 -17.49
CA VAL A 26 2.70 7.91 -16.76
C VAL A 26 2.96 8.28 -15.30
N SER A 27 3.36 9.51 -15.00
CA SER A 27 3.56 9.98 -13.63
C SER A 27 2.26 9.93 -12.82
N LEU A 28 1.12 10.33 -13.41
CA LEU A 28 -0.18 10.25 -12.75
C LEU A 28 -0.58 8.81 -12.44
N VAL A 29 -0.34 7.88 -13.38
CA VAL A 29 -0.61 6.45 -13.16
C VAL A 29 0.26 5.91 -12.02
N ALA A 30 1.55 6.24 -12.00
CA ALA A 30 2.45 5.81 -10.93
C ALA A 30 2.01 6.33 -9.55
N VAL A 31 1.58 7.60 -9.47
CA VAL A 31 1.04 8.19 -8.23
C VAL A 31 -0.23 7.46 -7.79
N PHE A 32 -1.16 7.23 -8.73
CA PHE A 32 -2.43 6.56 -8.45
C PHE A 32 -2.22 5.14 -7.90
N LEU A 33 -1.33 4.37 -8.53
CA LEU A 33 -1.01 3.00 -8.08
C LEU A 33 -0.39 3.00 -6.68
N GLY A 34 0.54 3.91 -6.38
CA GLY A 34 1.11 3.96 -5.03
C GLY A 34 0.12 4.47 -3.97
N TRP A 35 -0.88 5.29 -4.34
CA TRP A 35 -1.94 5.70 -3.42
C TRP A 35 -2.79 4.52 -2.93
N SER A 36 -2.98 3.48 -3.77
CA SER A 36 -3.64 2.24 -3.37
C SER A 36 -2.86 1.45 -2.32
N ALA A 37 -1.55 1.67 -2.21
CA ALA A 37 -0.66 1.02 -1.24
C ALA A 37 -0.47 1.83 0.05
N LYS A 38 -1.28 2.87 0.29
CA LYS A 38 -1.20 3.68 1.51
C LYS A 38 -1.34 2.79 2.76
N PRO A 39 -0.63 3.12 3.85
CA PRO A 39 -0.80 2.38 5.10
C PRO A 39 -2.24 2.53 5.58
N THR A 40 -2.87 1.39 5.87
CA THR A 40 -4.24 1.34 6.39
C THR A 40 -4.21 0.74 7.79
N PRO A 41 -4.86 1.40 8.76
CA PRO A 41 -5.04 0.80 10.07
C PRO A 41 -5.97 -0.40 9.93
N PHE A 42 -5.60 -1.51 10.57
CA PHE A 42 -6.40 -2.71 10.65
C PHE A 42 -6.42 -3.21 12.10
N ILE A 43 -7.50 -3.90 12.46
CA ILE A 43 -7.61 -4.53 13.78
C ILE A 43 -6.82 -5.83 13.73
N ASP A 44 -5.80 -5.96 14.58
CA ASP A 44 -4.96 -7.15 14.64
C ASP A 44 -5.67 -8.23 15.46
N SER A 45 -6.26 -9.22 14.79
CA SER A 45 -6.95 -10.35 15.43
C SER A 45 -6.01 -11.23 16.26
N THR A 46 -4.70 -11.18 16.00
CA THR A 46 -3.72 -11.99 16.75
C THR A 46 -3.36 -11.37 18.09
N LYS A 47 -3.40 -10.04 18.19
CA LYS A 47 -3.10 -9.29 19.43
C LYS A 47 -4.36 -8.89 20.19
N SER A 48 -5.49 -8.80 19.50
CA SER A 48 -6.77 -8.48 20.12
C SER A 48 -7.27 -9.64 20.96
N THR A 49 -7.87 -9.33 22.11
CA THR A 49 -8.34 -10.33 23.08
C THR A 49 -9.80 -10.12 23.44
N LEU A 50 -10.47 -11.24 23.67
CA LEU A 50 -11.79 -11.34 24.28
C LEU A 50 -11.60 -11.51 25.79
N ALA A 51 -12.00 -10.52 26.57
CA ALA A 51 -11.98 -10.59 28.03
C ALA A 51 -13.37 -10.97 28.54
N CYS A 52 -13.48 -12.08 29.24
CA CYS A 52 -14.72 -12.56 29.81
C CYS A 52 -14.90 -12.00 31.23
N GLU A 53 -16.16 -11.83 31.67
CA GLU A 53 -16.46 -11.34 33.03
C GLU A 53 -15.95 -12.27 34.13
N ASN A 54 -15.73 -13.55 33.82
CA ASN A 54 -15.12 -14.52 34.74
C ASN A 54 -13.60 -14.35 34.91
N GLY A 55 -13.01 -13.29 34.34
CA GLY A 55 -11.59 -12.98 34.42
C GLY A 55 -10.71 -13.74 33.42
N LYS A 56 -11.28 -14.68 32.64
CA LYS A 56 -10.54 -15.38 31.58
C LYS A 56 -10.38 -14.48 30.35
N GLN A 57 -9.26 -14.62 29.66
CA GLN A 57 -9.00 -13.93 28.40
C GLN A 57 -8.65 -14.94 27.32
N TYR A 58 -9.22 -14.75 26.12
CA TYR A 58 -8.95 -15.56 24.95
C TYR A 58 -8.48 -14.66 23.81
N ARG A 59 -7.54 -15.12 23.00
CA ARG A 59 -7.14 -14.40 21.78
C ARG A 59 -8.22 -14.58 20.73
N LEU A 60 -8.50 -13.54 19.94
CA LEU A 60 -9.56 -13.63 18.92
C LEU A 60 -9.22 -14.66 17.84
N ASP A 61 -7.95 -14.79 17.49
CA ASP A 61 -7.44 -15.79 16.54
C ASP A 61 -7.70 -17.23 17.00
N ASP A 62 -7.37 -17.55 18.26
CA ASP A 62 -7.62 -18.88 18.85
C ASP A 62 -9.12 -19.19 18.92
N ALA A 63 -9.93 -18.15 19.16
CA ALA A 63 -11.38 -18.24 19.20
C ALA A 63 -12.04 -18.23 17.81
N LYS A 64 -11.28 -18.04 16.71
CA LYS A 64 -11.79 -17.82 15.33
C LYS A 64 -12.92 -16.79 15.26
N ILE A 65 -12.84 -15.78 16.11
CA ILE A 65 -13.79 -14.69 16.17
C ILE A 65 -13.24 -13.56 15.31
N TYR A 66 -13.93 -13.22 14.23
CA TYR A 66 -13.53 -12.10 13.38
C TYR A 66 -14.25 -10.83 13.83
N LEU A 67 -13.56 -9.70 13.74
CA LEU A 67 -14.15 -8.40 14.00
C LEU A 67 -14.47 -7.72 12.68
N PHE A 68 -15.62 -7.07 12.64
CA PHE A 68 -15.91 -6.19 11.52
C PHE A 68 -14.99 -4.96 11.61
N SER A 69 -14.01 -4.91 10.71
CA SER A 69 -12.85 -3.99 10.72
C SER A 69 -13.18 -2.49 10.90
N LYS A 70 -14.41 -2.04 10.65
CA LYS A 70 -14.80 -0.62 10.75
C LYS A 70 -15.37 -0.21 12.10
N THR A 71 -15.95 -1.13 12.84
CA THR A 71 -16.72 -0.84 14.06
C THR A 71 -16.23 -1.61 15.27
N ALA A 72 -15.24 -2.50 15.07
CA ALA A 72 -14.82 -3.47 16.07
C ALA A 72 -15.99 -4.25 16.69
N SER A 73 -17.07 -4.39 15.92
CA SER A 73 -18.26 -5.10 16.34
C SER A 73 -18.23 -6.53 15.79
N LEU A 74 -18.79 -7.42 16.57
CA LEU A 74 -19.01 -8.82 16.18
C LEU A 74 -20.28 -8.91 15.34
N SER A 75 -20.32 -9.85 14.41
CA SER A 75 -21.57 -10.25 13.77
C SER A 75 -22.47 -10.99 14.76
N ASN A 76 -23.77 -11.09 14.49
CA ASN A 76 -24.72 -11.81 15.35
C ASN A 76 -24.28 -13.25 15.64
N TYR A 77 -23.62 -13.93 14.69
CA TYR A 77 -23.09 -15.28 14.87
C TYR A 77 -21.91 -15.28 15.84
N GLU A 78 -20.95 -14.38 15.63
CA GLU A 78 -19.77 -14.26 16.48
C GLU A 78 -20.11 -13.77 17.89
N GLU A 79 -21.19 -12.99 18.07
CA GLU A 79 -21.71 -12.62 19.38
C GLU A 79 -22.29 -13.82 20.14
N VAL A 80 -22.90 -14.78 19.45
CA VAL A 80 -23.39 -16.02 20.07
C VAL A 80 -22.21 -16.87 20.51
N ASP A 81 -21.21 -17.01 19.65
CA ASP A 81 -20.01 -17.81 19.92
C ASP A 81 -19.16 -17.19 21.03
N ALA A 82 -18.98 -15.87 21.04
CA ALA A 82 -18.27 -15.15 22.11
C ALA A 82 -18.95 -15.35 23.47
N ARG A 83 -20.29 -15.28 23.53
CA ARG A 83 -21.04 -15.49 24.77
C ARG A 83 -20.92 -16.92 25.29
N LYS A 84 -21.04 -17.90 24.39
CA LYS A 84 -20.88 -19.32 24.71
C LYS A 84 -19.45 -19.62 25.16
N LEU A 85 -18.45 -19.08 24.48
CA LEU A 85 -17.04 -19.21 24.85
C LEU A 85 -16.78 -18.64 26.26
N CYS A 86 -17.30 -17.47 26.58
CA CYS A 86 -17.11 -16.88 27.91
C CYS A 86 -17.90 -17.59 29.02
N ALA A 87 -19.04 -18.20 28.71
CA ALA A 87 -19.85 -18.95 29.68
C ALA A 87 -19.31 -20.36 29.96
N TYR A 88 -18.88 -21.08 28.93
CA TYR A 88 -18.54 -22.51 29.01
C TYR A 88 -17.05 -22.80 28.78
N GLY A 89 -16.27 -21.85 28.28
CA GLY A 89 -14.84 -22.01 28.02
C GLY A 89 -14.51 -22.93 26.84
N VAL A 90 -15.49 -23.22 25.97
CA VAL A 90 -15.31 -24.13 24.83
C VAL A 90 -14.87 -23.34 23.61
N LEU A 91 -13.67 -23.63 23.11
CA LEU A 91 -13.08 -23.04 21.91
C LEU A 91 -13.50 -23.84 20.67
N ASN A 92 -14.24 -23.22 19.75
CA ASN A 92 -14.46 -23.73 18.39
C ASN A 92 -14.87 -25.20 18.29
N ASP A 93 -15.82 -25.62 19.12
CA ASP A 93 -16.37 -26.97 19.01
C ASP A 93 -17.58 -26.96 18.08
N TYR A 94 -17.44 -27.58 16.90
CA TYR A 94 -18.56 -27.80 15.96
C TYR A 94 -19.39 -29.03 16.33
N SER A 95 -19.12 -29.66 17.48
CA SER A 95 -19.89 -30.79 17.96
C SER A 95 -21.38 -30.40 18.12
N SER A 96 -22.23 -31.40 17.90
CA SER A 96 -23.66 -31.27 18.18
C SER A 96 -23.94 -30.88 19.64
N GLU A 97 -23.04 -31.21 20.56
CA GLU A 97 -23.14 -30.85 21.97
C GLU A 97 -23.01 -29.33 22.18
N TYR A 98 -22.04 -28.69 21.52
CA TYR A 98 -21.86 -27.23 21.57
C TYR A 98 -23.05 -26.45 20.97
N GLN A 99 -23.63 -26.98 19.88
CA GLN A 99 -24.81 -26.37 19.26
C GLN A 99 -26.01 -26.34 20.20
N ASN A 100 -26.14 -27.36 21.06
CA ASN A 100 -27.22 -27.48 22.03
C ASN A 100 -27.01 -26.65 23.31
N LEU A 101 -25.83 -26.06 23.54
CA LEU A 101 -25.59 -25.17 24.67
C LEU A 101 -26.46 -23.92 24.56
N LYS A 102 -27.12 -23.57 25.67
CA LYS A 102 -27.96 -22.37 25.75
C LYS A 102 -27.08 -21.12 25.71
N THR A 103 -27.32 -20.27 24.72
CA THR A 103 -26.62 -18.98 24.64
C THR A 103 -27.06 -18.08 25.81
N PRO A 104 -26.13 -17.51 26.58
CA PRO A 104 -26.44 -16.49 27.58
C PRO A 104 -27.23 -15.33 26.98
N GLN A 105 -28.29 -14.89 27.65
CA GLN A 105 -29.12 -13.78 27.17
C GLN A 105 -28.39 -12.44 27.25
N TYR A 106 -27.49 -12.29 28.23
CA TYR A 106 -26.71 -11.08 28.44
C TYR A 106 -25.30 -11.23 27.89
N LYS A 107 -24.73 -10.10 27.47
CA LYS A 107 -23.34 -9.99 27.05
C LYS A 107 -22.44 -10.14 28.29
N ASN A 108 -21.55 -11.13 28.27
CA ASN A 108 -20.64 -11.50 29.37
C ASN A 108 -19.16 -11.36 28.97
N TYR A 109 -18.87 -10.51 27.99
CA TYR A 109 -17.53 -10.30 27.46
C TYR A 109 -17.30 -8.85 27.05
N SER A 110 -16.04 -8.43 27.08
CA SER A 110 -15.52 -7.20 26.50
C SER A 110 -14.44 -7.54 25.46
N ILE A 111 -14.29 -6.67 24.46
CA ILE A 111 -13.31 -6.86 23.39
C ILE A 111 -12.25 -5.79 23.56
N ASN A 112 -11.00 -6.22 23.70
CA ASN A 112 -9.85 -5.34 23.72
C ASN A 112 -9.20 -5.41 22.34
N THR A 113 -9.43 -4.38 21.54
CA THR A 113 -8.92 -4.29 20.16
C THR A 113 -7.54 -3.66 20.16
N VAL A 114 -6.59 -4.31 19.50
CA VAL A 114 -5.28 -3.75 19.25
C VAL A 114 -5.23 -3.36 17.77
N GLU A 115 -5.12 -2.07 17.50
CA GLU A 115 -4.91 -1.56 16.15
C GLU A 115 -3.44 -1.78 15.73
N SER A 116 -3.25 -2.25 14.51
CA SER A 116 -1.93 -2.32 13.87
C SER A 116 -1.99 -1.66 12.51
N ILE A 117 -0.84 -1.19 12.02
CA ILE A 117 -0.74 -0.51 10.73
C ILE A 117 -0.12 -1.49 9.75
N ASN A 118 -0.80 -1.75 8.63
CA ASN A 118 -0.22 -2.54 7.55
C ASN A 118 0.38 -1.61 6.51
N GLY A 119 1.65 -1.83 6.17
CA GLY A 119 2.40 -1.04 5.20
C GLY A 119 3.16 0.14 5.80
N SER A 120 3.97 0.78 4.95
CA SER A 120 4.79 1.93 5.31
C SER A 120 4.72 3.00 4.21
N TRP A 121 4.63 4.26 4.63
CA TRP A 121 4.75 5.41 3.72
C TRP A 121 6.08 5.40 2.97
N PHE A 122 7.14 4.90 3.59
CA PHE A 122 8.44 4.76 2.95
C PHE A 122 8.35 3.86 1.71
N SER A 123 7.69 2.70 1.83
CA SER A 123 7.48 1.81 0.70
C SER A 123 6.70 2.49 -0.43
N VAL A 124 5.66 3.27 -0.09
CA VAL A 124 4.87 4.02 -1.09
C VAL A 124 5.74 5.06 -1.82
N ILE A 125 6.52 5.84 -1.08
CA ILE A 125 7.42 6.86 -1.64
C ILE A 125 8.47 6.20 -2.54
N LEU A 126 9.04 5.07 -2.09
CA LEU A 126 10.01 4.32 -2.88
C LEU A 126 9.42 3.85 -4.21
N TRP A 127 8.18 3.34 -4.20
CA TRP A 127 7.46 2.95 -5.42
C TRP A 127 7.21 4.11 -6.37
N TRP A 128 6.83 5.29 -5.85
CA TRP A 128 6.68 6.49 -6.67
C TRP A 128 7.99 6.94 -7.31
N VAL A 129 9.06 7.00 -6.52
CA VAL A 129 10.39 7.41 -7.00
C VAL A 129 10.90 6.45 -8.08
N LEU A 130 10.77 5.14 -7.86
CA LEU A 130 11.16 4.14 -8.84
C LEU A 130 10.30 4.21 -10.11
N GLY A 131 8.98 4.34 -9.98
CA GLY A 131 8.08 4.44 -11.12
C GLY A 131 8.35 5.68 -11.99
N ILE A 132 8.54 6.85 -11.36
CA ILE A 132 8.88 8.10 -12.06
C ILE A 132 10.30 8.00 -12.65
N GLY A 133 11.26 7.44 -11.91
CA GLY A 133 12.64 7.26 -12.39
C GLY A 133 12.74 6.35 -13.62
N ILE A 134 12.08 5.19 -13.58
CA ILE A 134 12.06 4.24 -14.72
C ILE A 134 11.36 4.85 -15.92
N SER A 135 10.19 5.48 -15.72
CA SER A 135 9.46 6.12 -16.82
C SER A 135 10.25 7.27 -17.45
N TYR A 136 10.94 8.07 -16.64
CA TYR A 136 11.86 9.10 -17.12
C TYR A 136 12.94 8.51 -18.03
N ILE A 137 13.57 7.40 -17.62
CA ILE A 137 14.63 6.75 -18.41
C ILE A 137 14.08 6.23 -19.74
N VAL A 138 12.97 5.50 -19.71
CA VAL A 138 12.35 4.92 -20.91
C VAL A 138 11.91 6.01 -21.88
N LEU A 139 11.24 7.06 -21.39
CA LEU A 139 10.75 8.13 -22.25
C LEU A 139 11.89 8.96 -22.83
N ASN A 140 12.98 9.20 -22.08
CA ASN A 140 14.14 9.90 -22.63
C ASN A 140 14.88 9.05 -23.65
N LEU A 141 15.01 7.73 -23.46
CA LEU A 141 15.55 6.83 -24.48
C LEU A 141 14.73 6.95 -25.77
N LEU A 142 13.41 6.84 -25.68
CA LEU A 142 12.52 6.98 -26.84
C LEU A 142 12.68 8.35 -27.52
N ARG A 143 12.76 9.44 -26.73
CA ARG A 143 12.95 10.79 -27.24
C ARG A 143 14.28 10.94 -27.98
N GLU A 144 15.39 10.48 -27.40
CA GLU A 144 16.71 10.58 -28.03
C GLU A 144 16.82 9.66 -29.26
N THR A 145 16.23 8.46 -29.23
CA THR A 145 16.14 7.59 -30.42
C THR A 145 15.35 8.25 -31.55
N LEU A 146 14.19 8.86 -31.24
CA LEU A 146 13.39 9.59 -32.24
C LEU A 146 14.16 10.80 -32.79
N ASN A 147 14.86 11.55 -31.92
CA ASN A 147 15.66 12.69 -32.36
C ASN A 147 16.84 12.28 -33.24
N TYR A 148 17.47 11.14 -32.94
CA TYR A 148 18.55 10.58 -33.74
C TYR A 148 18.04 10.16 -35.13
N ILE A 149 16.93 9.42 -35.20
CA ILE A 149 16.38 8.93 -36.47
C ILE A 149 15.84 10.09 -37.33
N LEU A 150 15.06 10.99 -36.75
CA LEU A 150 14.35 12.04 -37.51
C LEU A 150 15.25 13.25 -37.85
N PHE A 151 16.22 13.55 -36.99
CA PHE A 151 16.98 14.79 -37.09
C PHE A 151 18.51 14.59 -37.11
N GLY A 152 19.01 13.36 -36.98
CA GLY A 152 20.44 13.06 -36.96
C GLY A 152 21.15 13.64 -35.73
N LYS A 153 20.43 13.99 -34.67
CA LYS A 153 21.00 14.57 -33.45
C LYS A 153 21.77 13.47 -32.71
N LYS A 154 23.03 13.75 -32.34
CA LYS A 154 23.84 12.83 -31.52
C LYS A 154 23.19 12.62 -30.16
N PHE A 155 23.33 11.39 -29.65
CA PHE A 155 22.86 11.01 -28.32
C PHE A 155 23.60 11.81 -27.26
N ASP A 156 22.86 12.53 -26.43
CA ASP A 156 23.38 13.13 -25.21
C ASP A 156 23.09 12.16 -24.06
N TRP A 157 24.10 11.83 -23.24
CA TRP A 157 23.97 10.87 -22.14
C TRP A 157 23.85 11.56 -20.77
N LEU A 158 23.96 12.89 -20.71
CA LEU A 158 23.92 13.63 -19.44
C LEU A 158 22.63 13.41 -18.64
N TRP A 159 21.52 13.12 -19.34
CA TRP A 159 20.21 12.95 -18.72
C TRP A 159 20.11 11.68 -17.85
N LEU A 160 21.02 10.71 -17.98
CA LEU A 160 21.05 9.50 -17.15
C LEU A 160 21.49 9.78 -15.71
N ILE A 161 22.21 10.87 -15.46
CA ILE A 161 22.76 11.19 -14.12
C ILE A 161 21.63 11.60 -13.14
N ILE A 162 20.58 12.24 -13.67
CA ILE A 162 19.45 12.80 -12.90
C ILE A 162 18.70 11.74 -12.06
N PRO A 163 18.27 10.58 -12.60
CA PRO A 163 17.58 9.56 -11.82
C PRO A 163 18.47 8.92 -10.73
N PHE A 164 19.79 8.78 -10.96
CA PHE A 164 20.70 8.26 -9.94
C PHE A 164 20.88 9.22 -8.75
N GLY A 165 20.89 10.54 -9.00
CA GLY A 165 20.94 11.54 -7.93
C GLY A 165 19.69 11.54 -7.04
N LEU A 166 18.51 11.40 -7.64
CA LEU A 166 17.24 11.30 -6.91
C LEU A 166 17.16 10.04 -6.05
N LEU A 167 17.59 8.89 -6.57
CA LEU A 167 17.67 7.64 -5.81
C LEU A 167 18.64 7.77 -4.62
N ALA A 168 19.82 8.34 -4.82
CA ALA A 168 20.79 8.55 -3.74
C ALA A 168 20.26 9.44 -2.62
N MET A 169 19.45 10.45 -2.94
CA MET A 169 18.84 11.34 -1.95
C MET A 169 17.79 10.62 -1.09
N VAL A 170 16.96 9.76 -1.70
CA VAL A 170 15.96 8.95 -0.98
C VAL A 170 16.62 7.95 -0.03
N PHE A 171 17.69 7.28 -0.47
CA PHE A 171 18.46 6.37 0.39
C PHE A 171 19.26 7.08 1.49
N SER A 172 19.60 8.36 1.32
CA SER A 172 20.23 9.15 2.38
C SER A 172 19.23 9.51 3.49
N SER A 173 17.97 9.77 3.15
CA SER A 173 16.93 10.14 4.12
C SER A 173 16.54 9.00 5.06
N ASP A 174 16.67 7.75 4.60
CA ASP A 174 16.39 6.55 5.40
C ASP A 174 17.34 6.44 6.61
N ARG A 175 18.61 6.82 6.40
CA ARG A 175 19.67 6.70 7.42
C ARG A 175 19.50 7.62 8.63
N ASP A 176 18.67 8.66 8.50
CA ASP A 176 18.42 9.64 9.55
C ASP A 176 17.16 9.34 10.39
N THR A 177 16.33 8.36 9.98
CA THR A 177 15.09 7.98 10.71
C THR A 177 15.24 6.79 11.65
N GLU A 178 16.41 6.16 11.71
CA GLU A 178 16.76 5.09 12.66
C GLU A 178 17.53 5.57 13.92
N LYS A 179 17.58 6.87 14.20
CA LYS A 179 18.14 7.45 15.44
C LYS A 179 17.06 8.09 16.31
#